data_AF-A0A9D0P0Q0-F1
#
_entry.id   AF-A0A9D0P0Q0-F1
#
_cell.length_a   1.000
_cell.length_b   1.000
_cell.length_c   1.000
_cell.angle_alpha   90.00
_cell.angle_beta   90.00
_cell.angle_gamma   90.00
#
_symmetry.space_group_name_H-M   'P 1'
#
loop_
_entity.id
_entity.type
_entity.pdbx_description
1 polymer ?
#
loop_
_entity_poly.entity_id
_entity_poly.type
_entity_poly.pdbx_seq_one_letter_code
_entity_poly.pdbx_strand_id
1 'polypeptide(L)'
;MQQNNWRTLGVTSPGANAGKTLTSVNLAISIAMKHENTVVLVDADLRRPSVHKCLGIEPEYGLLDYLEDDIPIDKMLINPGIDGFVVIPSHNHSHTRSSERLSSTKMERLVHELTARYPDRLVLFDLPPILVGDDVEAFSPYLDAFLLVVEDGKTDVEEYAKTVEILENEDVLGTVLNKSDEVGHGYDYYY
;
A
#
# COMPACT_ATOMS: atom_id res chain seq x y z
N MET A 1 -6.58 1.17 13.20
CA MET A 1 -5.13 1.24 13.53
C MET A 1 -4.89 1.27 15.04
N GLN A 2 -4.92 2.42 15.73
CA GLN A 2 -4.58 2.50 17.16
C GLN A 2 -5.45 1.63 18.09
N GLN A 3 -6.77 1.62 17.90
CA GLN A 3 -7.70 0.85 18.76
C GLN A 3 -7.42 -0.65 18.76
N ASN A 4 -6.99 -1.21 17.61
CA ASN A 4 -6.69 -2.63 17.45
C ASN A 4 -5.18 -2.93 17.56
N ASN A 5 -4.36 -1.92 17.88
CA ASN A 5 -2.90 -2.00 17.86
C ASN A 5 -2.30 -2.47 16.50
N TRP A 6 -2.99 -2.14 15.39
CA TRP A 6 -2.54 -2.46 14.04
C TRP A 6 -1.47 -1.49 13.55
N ARG A 7 -0.54 -2.02 12.76
CA ARG A 7 0.70 -1.41 12.29
C ARG A 7 0.89 -1.53 10.78
N THR A 8 0.34 -2.56 10.17
CA THR A 8 0.46 -2.79 8.72
C THR A 8 -0.88 -2.60 8.03
N LEU A 9 -0.88 -1.90 6.90
CA LEU A 9 -2.08 -1.63 6.10
C LEU A 9 -1.79 -1.89 4.63
N GLY A 10 -2.49 -2.84 4.03
CA GLY A 10 -2.48 -3.07 2.59
C GLY A 10 -3.46 -2.14 1.89
N VAL A 11 -3.04 -1.51 0.79
CA VAL A 11 -3.93 -0.74 -0.09
C VAL A 11 -4.01 -1.48 -1.42
N THR A 12 -5.21 -1.91 -1.79
CA THR A 12 -5.45 -2.63 -3.05
C THR A 12 -6.75 -2.16 -3.70
N SER A 13 -7.03 -2.66 -4.89
CA SER A 13 -8.24 -2.38 -5.66
C SER A 13 -8.70 -3.62 -6.41
N PRO A 14 -10.00 -3.73 -6.78
CA PRO A 14 -10.49 -4.84 -7.60
C PRO A 14 -9.72 -4.93 -8.93
N GLY A 15 -9.63 -3.81 -9.65
CA GLY A 15 -8.99 -3.70 -10.95
C GLY A 15 -7.81 -2.74 -10.98
N ALA A 16 -7.09 -2.74 -12.10
CA ALA A 16 -6.00 -1.80 -12.35
C ALA A 16 -6.50 -0.35 -12.49
N ASN A 17 -5.61 0.61 -12.29
CA ASN A 17 -5.86 2.05 -12.50
C ASN A 17 -6.90 2.71 -11.59
N ALA A 18 -7.44 2.03 -10.58
CA ALA A 18 -8.41 2.64 -9.64
C ALA A 18 -7.82 3.79 -8.79
N GLY A 19 -6.50 4.01 -8.86
CA GLY A 19 -5.79 5.06 -8.13
C GLY A 19 -5.26 4.65 -6.77
N LYS A 20 -5.17 3.34 -6.50
CA LYS A 20 -4.56 2.75 -5.30
C LYS A 20 -3.23 3.42 -4.91
N THR A 21 -2.27 3.54 -5.83
CA THR A 21 -0.95 4.13 -5.55
C THR A 21 -1.04 5.59 -5.14
N LEU A 22 -1.88 6.39 -5.83
CA LEU A 22 -2.10 7.78 -5.48
C LEU A 22 -2.73 7.90 -4.08
N THR A 23 -3.71 7.04 -3.78
CA THR A 23 -4.35 6.96 -2.46
C THR A 23 -3.33 6.55 -1.39
N SER A 24 -2.51 5.52 -1.63
CA SER A 24 -1.45 5.05 -0.73
C SER A 24 -0.46 6.15 -0.40
N VAL A 25 0.01 6.89 -1.41
CA VAL A 25 0.93 8.02 -1.23
C VAL A 25 0.30 9.14 -0.42
N ASN A 26 -0.90 9.59 -0.80
CA ASN A 26 -1.56 10.70 -0.09
C ASN A 26 -1.97 10.32 1.34
N LEU A 27 -2.38 9.07 1.56
CA LEU A 27 -2.67 8.56 2.90
C LEU A 27 -1.41 8.53 3.76
N ALA A 28 -0.29 8.04 3.21
CA ALA A 28 1.00 8.01 3.89
C ALA A 28 1.45 9.42 4.32
N ILE A 29 1.36 10.40 3.40
CA ILE A 29 1.68 11.80 3.66
C ILE A 29 0.75 12.37 4.74
N SER A 30 -0.56 12.13 4.63
CA SER A 30 -1.54 12.64 5.59
C SER A 30 -1.32 12.11 7.01
N ILE A 31 -0.87 10.85 7.13
CA ILE A 31 -0.51 10.26 8.42
C ILE A 31 0.80 10.87 8.94
N ALA A 32 1.84 10.99 8.10
CA ALA A 32 3.13 11.56 8.49
C ALA A 32 3.04 13.03 8.93
N MET A 33 2.09 13.80 8.38
CA MET A 33 1.82 15.18 8.80
C MET A 33 1.24 15.28 10.22
N LYS A 34 0.78 14.17 10.81
CA LYS A 34 0.45 14.15 12.25
C LYS A 34 1.74 13.95 13.03
N HIS A 35 2.10 14.92 13.87
CA HIS A 35 3.38 14.99 14.61
C HIS A 35 3.75 13.74 15.43
N GLU A 36 2.80 12.88 15.75
CA GLU A 36 2.98 11.69 16.60
C GLU A 36 3.21 10.40 15.80
N ASN A 37 3.14 10.45 14.47
CA ASN A 37 3.21 9.25 13.63
C ASN A 37 4.41 9.29 12.69
N THR A 38 5.05 8.13 12.55
CA THR A 38 5.96 7.90 11.43
C THR A 38 5.34 6.90 10.48
N VAL A 39 5.57 7.07 9.18
CA VAL A 39 5.06 6.17 8.16
C VAL A 39 6.17 5.71 7.24
N VAL A 40 6.11 4.43 6.91
CA VAL A 40 6.82 3.86 5.77
C VAL A 40 5.79 3.45 4.72
N LEU A 41 5.91 3.94 3.50
CA LEU A 41 5.17 3.42 2.35
C LEU A 41 6.07 2.47 1.56
N VAL A 42 5.61 1.25 1.36
CA VAL A 42 6.31 0.21 0.60
C VAL A 42 5.54 -0.02 -0.70
N ASP A 43 6.22 0.10 -1.84
CA ASP A 43 5.68 -0.27 -3.16
C ASP A 43 5.82 -1.79 -3.32
N ALA A 44 4.76 -2.52 -2.95
CA ALA A 44 4.68 -3.98 -3.02
C ALA A 44 4.02 -4.48 -4.31
N ASP A 45 3.66 -3.58 -5.24
CA ASP A 45 3.26 -3.92 -6.60
C ASP A 45 4.51 -4.18 -7.46
N LEU A 46 5.13 -5.36 -7.25
CA LEU A 46 6.32 -5.79 -7.99
C LEU A 46 6.08 -6.02 -9.49
N ARG A 47 4.82 -6.03 -9.94
CA ARG A 47 4.45 -6.18 -11.35
C ARG A 47 4.43 -4.83 -12.05
N ARG A 48 3.85 -3.81 -11.42
CA ARG A 48 3.68 -2.47 -12.00
C ARG A 48 4.02 -1.38 -10.99
N PRO A 49 5.29 -1.29 -10.57
CA PRO A 49 5.71 -0.34 -9.57
C PRO A 49 5.51 1.09 -10.06
N SER A 50 4.95 1.93 -9.19
CA SER A 50 4.53 3.28 -9.58
C SER A 50 4.61 4.32 -8.47
N VAL A 51 4.94 3.94 -7.23
CA VAL A 51 5.13 4.90 -6.13
C VAL A 51 6.25 5.89 -6.46
N HIS A 52 7.37 5.41 -6.99
CA HIS A 52 8.50 6.26 -7.35
C HIS A 52 8.12 7.30 -8.43
N LYS A 53 7.31 6.91 -9.43
CA LYS A 53 6.77 7.83 -10.46
C LYS A 53 5.81 8.84 -9.84
N CYS A 54 4.95 8.40 -8.93
CA CYS A 54 4.00 9.27 -8.23
C CYS A 54 4.70 10.35 -7.41
N LEU A 55 5.87 10.04 -6.84
CA LEU A 55 6.67 10.96 -6.02
C LEU A 55 7.75 11.72 -6.80
N GLY A 56 7.98 11.39 -8.07
CA GLY A 56 9.05 11.99 -8.87
C GLY A 56 10.46 11.65 -8.37
N ILE A 57 10.65 10.47 -7.79
CA ILE A 57 11.95 9.99 -7.29
C ILE A 57 12.54 8.94 -8.23
N GLU A 58 13.87 8.92 -8.34
CA GLU A 58 14.63 7.94 -9.12
C GLU A 58 15.46 7.08 -8.17
N PRO A 59 14.92 5.94 -7.71
CA PRO A 59 15.62 5.09 -6.76
C PRO A 59 16.72 4.26 -7.44
N GLU A 60 17.89 4.21 -6.82
CA GLU A 60 18.96 3.29 -7.24
C GLU A 60 18.61 1.84 -6.89
N TYR A 61 18.04 1.62 -5.70
CA TYR A 61 17.62 0.32 -5.19
C TYR A 61 16.19 0.36 -4.63
N GLY A 62 15.51 -0.78 -4.63
CA GLY A 62 14.18 -0.95 -4.11
C GLY A 62 13.92 -2.32 -3.49
N LEU A 63 12.64 -2.58 -3.25
CA LEU A 63 12.15 -3.79 -2.60
C LEU A 63 12.61 -5.07 -3.32
N LEU A 64 12.57 -5.08 -4.65
CA LEU A 64 12.96 -6.26 -5.43
C LEU A 64 14.45 -6.55 -5.27
N ASP A 65 15.33 -5.54 -5.33
CA ASP A 65 16.78 -5.72 -5.15
C ASP A 65 17.10 -6.21 -3.73
N TYR A 66 16.36 -5.73 -2.72
CA TYR A 66 16.44 -6.29 -1.38
C TYR A 66 16.12 -7.77 -1.42
N LEU A 67 15.01 -8.20 -2.03
CA LEU A 67 14.57 -9.60 -2.03
C LEU A 67 15.49 -10.53 -2.82
N GLU A 68 16.05 -10.08 -3.95
CA GLU A 68 16.83 -10.92 -4.88
C GLU A 68 18.34 -10.82 -4.69
N ASP A 69 18.87 -9.61 -4.49
CA ASP A 69 20.31 -9.32 -4.56
C ASP A 69 20.95 -9.01 -3.20
N ASP A 70 20.20 -9.26 -2.10
CA ASP A 70 20.64 -9.01 -0.72
C ASP A 70 21.09 -7.56 -0.47
N ILE A 71 20.51 -6.60 -1.20
CA ILE A 71 20.75 -5.18 -0.96
C ILE A 71 20.34 -4.82 0.47
N PRO A 72 21.18 -4.11 1.25
CA PRO A 72 20.82 -3.69 2.59
C PRO A 72 19.61 -2.74 2.62
N ILE A 73 18.77 -2.89 3.65
CA ILE A 73 17.55 -2.07 3.83
C ILE A 73 17.82 -0.56 3.86
N ASP A 74 18.94 -0.12 4.43
CA ASP A 74 19.30 1.30 4.51
C ASP A 74 19.51 1.94 3.13
N LYS A 75 19.80 1.15 2.09
CA LYS A 75 19.96 1.62 0.72
C LYS A 75 18.65 1.88 -0.02
N MET A 76 17.55 1.31 0.46
CA MET A 76 16.23 1.47 -0.16
C MET A 76 15.27 2.39 0.62
N LEU A 77 15.68 2.89 1.79
CA LEU A 77 14.89 3.84 2.58
C LEU A 77 15.08 5.27 2.05
N ILE A 78 14.07 5.82 1.40
CA ILE A 78 14.12 7.16 0.79
C ILE A 78 13.15 8.09 1.53
N ASN A 79 13.63 9.23 2.02
CA ASN A 79 12.76 10.31 2.48
C ASN A 79 12.53 11.30 1.31
N PRO A 80 11.28 11.48 0.83
CA PRO A 80 10.96 12.37 -0.28
C PRO A 80 10.89 13.86 0.10
N GLY A 81 11.41 14.26 1.25
CA GLY A 81 11.38 15.64 1.76
C GLY A 81 10.23 15.93 2.73
N ILE A 82 9.61 14.90 3.31
CA ILE A 82 8.49 15.03 4.25
C ILE A 82 8.91 14.40 5.58
N ASP A 83 8.84 15.18 6.66
CA ASP A 83 9.18 14.72 7.99
C ASP A 83 8.26 13.57 8.43
N GLY A 84 8.84 12.56 9.07
CA GLY A 84 8.11 11.36 9.49
C GLY A 84 7.72 10.41 8.35
N PHE A 85 8.04 10.73 7.09
CA PHE A 85 7.70 9.90 5.93
C PHE A 85 8.95 9.26 5.29
N VAL A 86 8.89 7.95 5.09
CA VAL A 86 9.89 7.18 4.35
C VAL A 86 9.19 6.30 3.32
N VAL A 87 9.87 6.05 2.21
CA VAL A 87 9.40 5.23 1.10
C VAL A 87 10.40 4.14 0.82
N ILE A 88 9.90 2.92 0.59
CA ILE A 88 10.64 1.82 -0.01
C ILE A 88 10.00 1.59 -1.38
N PRO A 89 10.60 2.12 -2.46
CA PRO A 89 10.07 1.90 -3.79
C PRO A 89 10.38 0.48 -4.25
N SER A 90 9.70 0.03 -5.29
CA SER A 90 10.14 -1.10 -6.09
C SER A 90 10.84 -0.55 -7.34
N HIS A 91 11.96 -1.17 -7.70
CA HIS A 91 12.78 -0.74 -8.82
C HIS A 91 12.04 -0.96 -10.15
N ASN A 92 12.51 -0.36 -11.25
CA ASN A 92 11.79 -0.27 -12.53
C ASN A 92 11.58 -1.60 -13.30
N HIS A 93 11.86 -2.75 -12.70
CA HIS A 93 11.73 -4.06 -13.33
C HIS A 93 10.48 -4.79 -12.83
N SER A 94 9.54 -5.06 -13.73
CA SER A 94 8.40 -5.95 -13.47
C SER A 94 8.89 -7.37 -13.24
N HIS A 95 8.44 -8.02 -12.17
CA HIS A 95 8.80 -9.41 -11.88
C HIS A 95 7.63 -10.38 -12.12
N THR A 96 7.89 -11.53 -12.75
CA THR A 96 6.85 -12.52 -13.10
C THR A 96 6.51 -13.49 -11.97
N ARG A 97 7.38 -13.63 -10.97
CA ARG A 97 7.18 -14.46 -9.76
C ARG A 97 7.00 -13.59 -8.52
N SER A 98 6.20 -12.55 -8.62
CA SER A 98 6.02 -11.57 -7.55
C SER A 98 5.44 -12.20 -6.27
N SER A 99 4.45 -13.11 -6.37
CA SER A 99 3.84 -13.78 -5.21
C SER A 99 4.83 -14.65 -4.42
N GLU A 100 5.72 -15.38 -5.10
CA GLU A 100 6.80 -16.16 -4.45
C GLU A 100 7.77 -15.26 -3.67
N ARG A 101 8.06 -14.05 -4.17
CA ARG A 101 8.93 -13.08 -3.50
C ARG A 101 8.24 -12.42 -2.31
N LEU A 102 6.97 -12.06 -2.50
CA LEU A 102 6.12 -11.46 -1.48
C LEU A 102 5.90 -12.41 -0.30
N SER A 103 5.69 -13.71 -0.52
CA SER A 103 5.51 -14.72 0.54
C SER A 103 6.81 -15.26 1.18
N SER A 104 7.97 -14.69 0.82
CA SER A 104 9.25 -15.22 1.27
C SER A 104 9.54 -14.88 2.74
N THR A 105 10.32 -15.73 3.43
CA THR A 105 10.84 -15.43 4.78
C THR A 105 11.63 -14.12 4.84
N LYS A 106 12.18 -13.67 3.71
CA LYS A 106 12.92 -12.42 3.62
C LYS A 106 11.97 -11.22 3.67
N MET A 107 10.81 -11.32 3.02
CA MET A 107 9.74 -10.32 3.17
C MET A 107 9.21 -10.27 4.60
N GLU A 108 8.94 -11.43 5.21
CA GLU A 108 8.48 -11.51 6.60
C GLU A 108 9.45 -10.76 7.55
N ARG A 109 10.76 -10.99 7.39
CA ARG A 109 11.80 -10.28 8.15
C ARG A 109 11.79 -8.79 7.91
N LEU A 110 11.59 -8.35 6.67
CA LEU A 110 11.48 -6.94 6.33
C LEU A 110 10.28 -6.29 7.03
N VAL A 111 9.10 -6.89 6.95
CA VAL A 111 7.88 -6.39 7.61
C VAL A 111 8.10 -6.28 9.12
N HIS A 112 8.70 -7.29 9.74
CA HIS A 112 9.03 -7.28 11.16
C HIS A 112 10.05 -6.17 11.50
N GLU A 113 11.13 -6.02 10.72
CA GLU A 113 12.11 -4.95 10.94
C GLU A 113 11.49 -3.55 10.80
N LEU A 114 10.61 -3.36 9.81
CA LEU A 114 9.94 -2.09 9.59
C LEU A 114 9.04 -1.71 10.75
N THR A 115 8.22 -2.65 11.26
CA THR A 115 7.27 -2.42 12.35
C THR A 115 7.93 -2.30 13.72
N ALA A 116 9.03 -3.02 13.97
CA ALA A 116 9.73 -3.01 15.26
C ALA A 116 10.56 -1.75 15.53
N ARG A 117 10.93 -0.99 14.48
CA ARG A 117 11.88 0.12 14.57
C ARG A 117 11.38 1.31 15.40
N TYR A 118 10.06 1.57 15.42
CA TYR A 118 9.47 2.65 16.21
C TYR A 118 8.09 2.27 16.78
N PRO A 119 7.81 2.58 18.05
CA PRO A 119 6.54 2.31 18.71
C PRO A 119 5.29 2.98 18.14
N ASP A 120 5.41 3.94 17.21
CA ASP A 120 4.26 4.63 16.59
C ASP A 120 4.29 4.58 15.06
N ARG A 121 5.12 3.70 14.51
CA ARG A 121 5.25 3.55 13.05
C ARG A 121 4.09 2.77 12.46
N LEU A 122 3.54 3.30 11.39
CA LEU A 122 2.64 2.61 10.48
C LEU A 122 3.40 2.24 9.20
N VAL A 123 3.13 1.05 8.66
CA VAL A 123 3.70 0.58 7.40
C VAL A 123 2.55 0.36 6.43
N LEU A 124 2.53 1.16 5.37
CA LEU A 124 1.55 1.06 4.30
C LEU A 124 2.17 0.30 3.14
N PHE A 125 1.42 -0.62 2.55
CA PHE A 125 1.83 -1.39 1.38
C PHE A 125 0.92 -1.03 0.21
N ASP A 126 1.49 -0.45 -0.84
CA ASP A 126 0.80 -0.32 -2.13
C ASP A 126 0.86 -1.67 -2.85
N LEU A 127 -0.27 -2.35 -2.97
CA LEU A 127 -0.36 -3.70 -3.50
C LEU A 127 -0.85 -3.69 -4.96
N PRO A 128 -0.65 -4.76 -5.74
CA PRO A 128 -1.30 -4.90 -7.03
C PRO A 128 -2.82 -5.05 -6.89
N PRO A 129 -3.59 -4.93 -7.99
CA PRO A 129 -5.02 -5.22 -7.96
C PRO A 129 -5.29 -6.68 -7.60
N ILE A 130 -6.22 -6.89 -6.68
CA ILE A 130 -6.49 -8.21 -6.08
C ILE A 130 -7.06 -9.23 -7.06
N LEU A 131 -7.79 -8.81 -8.10
CA LEU A 131 -8.37 -9.73 -9.09
C LEU A 131 -7.40 -10.14 -10.21
N VAL A 132 -6.17 -9.59 -10.24
CA VAL A 132 -5.21 -9.81 -11.34
C VAL A 132 -4.24 -10.96 -11.05
N GLY A 133 -4.08 -11.36 -9.79
CA GLY A 133 -3.15 -12.41 -9.39
C GLY A 133 -3.28 -12.78 -7.91
N ASP A 134 -2.36 -13.62 -7.46
CA ASP A 134 -2.26 -14.19 -6.11
C ASP A 134 -1.41 -13.35 -5.15
N ASP A 135 -0.84 -12.24 -5.63
CA ASP A 135 0.10 -11.40 -4.86
C ASP A 135 -0.48 -10.86 -3.55
N VAL A 136 -1.73 -10.44 -3.57
CA VAL A 136 -2.41 -9.87 -2.38
C VAL A 136 -2.68 -10.97 -1.35
N GLU A 137 -3.17 -12.13 -1.79
CA GLU A 137 -3.40 -13.30 -0.94
C GLU A 137 -2.07 -13.82 -0.35
N ALA A 138 -1.02 -13.88 -1.16
CA ALA A 138 0.32 -14.27 -0.71
C ALA A 138 0.92 -13.31 0.33
N PHE A 139 0.50 -12.03 0.32
CA PHE A 139 1.00 -11.00 1.22
C PHE A 139 0.08 -10.73 2.42
N SER A 140 -1.17 -11.20 2.40
CA SER A 140 -2.16 -10.96 3.47
C SER A 140 -1.68 -11.39 4.86
N PRO A 141 -0.91 -12.48 5.04
CA PRO A 141 -0.44 -12.88 6.38
C PRO A 141 0.48 -11.85 7.07
N TYR A 142 0.98 -10.85 6.34
CA TYR A 142 1.82 -9.78 6.88
C TYR A 142 1.04 -8.49 7.20
N LEU A 143 -0.25 -8.47 6.90
CA LEU A 143 -1.11 -7.31 7.01
C LEU A 143 -2.08 -7.46 8.17
N ASP A 144 -2.22 -6.39 8.95
CA ASP A 144 -3.24 -6.33 9.99
C ASP A 144 -4.60 -5.95 9.41
N ALA A 145 -4.61 -5.20 8.30
CA ALA A 145 -5.84 -4.78 7.63
C ALA A 145 -5.62 -4.35 6.18
N PHE A 146 -6.72 -4.20 5.45
CA PHE A 146 -6.80 -3.69 4.09
C PHE A 146 -7.63 -2.41 3.99
N LEU A 147 -7.26 -1.58 3.03
CA LEU A 147 -8.06 -0.47 2.51
C LEU A 147 -8.34 -0.73 1.03
N LEU A 148 -9.61 -0.78 0.66
CA LEU A 148 -10.03 -0.98 -0.72
C LEU A 148 -10.17 0.36 -1.45
N VAL A 149 -9.63 0.45 -2.66
CA VAL A 149 -9.81 1.59 -3.56
C VAL A 149 -10.64 1.16 -4.75
N VAL A 150 -11.76 1.84 -4.99
CA VAL A 150 -12.67 1.58 -6.11
C VAL A 150 -12.78 2.81 -6.99
N GLU A 151 -12.90 2.61 -8.30
CA GLU A 151 -13.04 3.70 -9.27
C GLU A 151 -14.51 3.98 -9.56
N ASP A 152 -14.94 5.21 -9.33
CA ASP A 152 -16.29 5.64 -9.64
C ASP A 152 -16.61 5.46 -11.13
N GLY A 153 -17.80 4.93 -11.41
CA GLY A 153 -18.27 4.62 -12.76
C GLY A 153 -17.49 3.55 -13.54
N LYS A 154 -16.43 2.93 -12.96
CA LYS A 154 -15.65 1.87 -13.65
C LYS A 154 -15.56 0.56 -12.91
N THR A 155 -15.40 0.56 -11.59
CA THR A 155 -15.43 -0.68 -10.81
C THR A 155 -16.86 -1.18 -10.77
N ASP A 156 -17.11 -2.36 -11.33
CA ASP A 156 -18.45 -2.94 -11.31
C ASP A 156 -18.75 -3.61 -9.96
N VAL A 157 -20.05 -3.83 -9.70
CA VAL A 157 -20.52 -4.43 -8.44
C VAL A 157 -20.02 -5.87 -8.28
N GLU A 158 -19.81 -6.59 -9.39
CA GLU A 158 -19.36 -7.98 -9.37
C GLU A 158 -17.88 -8.10 -8.99
N GLU A 159 -17.02 -7.25 -9.53
CA GLU A 159 -15.61 -7.11 -9.19
C GLU A 159 -15.44 -6.69 -7.73
N TYR A 160 -16.26 -5.75 -7.26
CA TYR A 160 -16.28 -5.38 -5.84
C TYR A 160 -16.70 -6.54 -4.95
N ALA A 161 -17.79 -7.24 -5.29
CA ALA A 161 -18.26 -8.39 -4.52
C ALA A 161 -17.23 -9.51 -4.45
N LYS A 162 -16.59 -9.85 -5.58
CA LYS A 162 -15.48 -10.83 -5.63
C LYS A 162 -14.29 -10.41 -4.78
N THR A 163 -13.96 -9.11 -4.77
CA THR A 163 -12.89 -8.59 -3.93
C THR A 163 -13.19 -8.76 -2.45
N VAL A 164 -14.42 -8.47 -2.03
CA VAL A 164 -14.87 -8.66 -0.64
C VAL A 164 -14.89 -10.16 -0.28
N GLU A 165 -15.27 -11.03 -1.21
CA GLU A 165 -15.23 -12.49 -1.01
C GLU A 165 -13.79 -12.99 -0.78
N ILE A 166 -12.82 -12.54 -1.58
CA ILE A 166 -11.41 -12.90 -1.40
C ILE A 166 -10.88 -12.44 -0.03
N LEU A 167 -11.33 -11.29 0.45
CA LEU A 167 -10.92 -10.70 1.73
C LEU A 167 -11.86 -11.07 2.89
N GLU A 168 -12.73 -12.08 2.75
CA GLU A 168 -13.76 -12.38 3.76
C GLU A 168 -13.19 -12.70 5.15
N ASN A 169 -11.96 -13.22 5.20
CA ASN A 169 -11.26 -13.59 6.42
C ASN A 169 -10.25 -12.53 6.89
N GLU A 170 -10.16 -11.42 6.17
CA GLU A 170 -9.20 -10.34 6.42
C GLU A 170 -9.93 -9.12 7.00
N ASP A 171 -9.23 -8.34 7.82
CA ASP A 171 -9.77 -7.10 8.34
C ASP A 171 -9.77 -6.00 7.25
N VAL A 172 -10.94 -5.46 6.91
CA VAL A 172 -11.06 -4.36 5.94
C VAL A 172 -11.48 -3.08 6.67
N LEU A 173 -10.59 -2.08 6.71
CA LEU A 173 -10.86 -0.78 7.34
C LEU A 173 -12.00 -0.01 6.65
N GLY A 174 -12.17 -0.23 5.36
CA GLY A 174 -13.20 0.39 4.56
C GLY A 174 -12.82 0.50 3.09
N THR A 175 -13.60 1.31 2.38
CA THR A 175 -13.49 1.51 0.93
C THR A 175 -13.37 3.01 0.62
N VAL A 176 -12.45 3.36 -0.28
CA VAL A 176 -12.27 4.69 -0.84
C VAL A 176 -12.83 4.70 -2.26
N LEU A 177 -13.88 5.50 -2.47
CA LEU A 177 -14.36 5.83 -3.82
C LEU A 177 -13.46 6.91 -4.42
N ASN A 178 -12.75 6.56 -5.49
CA ASN A 178 -11.81 7.45 -6.15
C ASN A 178 -12.29 7.85 -7.54
N LYS A 179 -11.81 8.99 -8.03
CA LYS A 179 -12.19 9.61 -9.32
C LYS A 179 -13.70 9.89 -9.45
N SER A 180 -14.36 10.17 -8.33
CA SER A 180 -15.76 10.58 -8.37
C SER A 180 -15.87 12.00 -8.92
N ASP A 181 -16.83 12.19 -9.83
CA ASP A 181 -17.22 13.49 -10.36
C ASP A 181 -18.17 14.23 -9.40
N GLU A 182 -18.61 13.57 -8.31
CA GLU A 182 -19.37 14.23 -7.24
C GLU A 182 -18.45 15.19 -6.48
N VAL A 183 -18.52 16.47 -6.84
CA VAL A 183 -18.01 17.55 -6.01
C VAL A 183 -18.80 17.50 -4.71
N GLY A 184 -18.15 17.09 -3.61
CA GLY A 184 -18.79 17.00 -2.30
C GLY A 184 -19.61 18.26 -2.02
N HIS A 185 -20.93 18.14 -2.10
CA HIS A 185 -21.82 19.21 -1.73
C HIS A 185 -21.56 19.49 -0.24
N GLY A 186 -20.95 20.64 0.05
CA GLY A 186 -20.83 21.16 1.40
C GLY A 186 -22.20 21.05 2.07
N TYR A 187 -22.23 20.38 3.22
CA TYR A 187 -23.40 20.14 4.03
C TYR A 187 -24.24 21.41 4.20
N ASP A 188 -25.28 21.56 3.38
CA ASP A 188 -26.31 22.57 3.52
C ASP A 188 -27.21 22.10 4.69
N TYR A 189 -26.86 22.53 5.90
CA TYR A 189 -27.69 22.34 7.09
C TYR A 189 -28.94 23.23 6.95
N TYR A 190 -30.01 22.67 6.41
CA TYR A 190 -31.36 23.16 6.66
C TYR A 190 -31.94 22.42 7.87
N TYR A 191 -31.97 23.11 9.03
CA TYR A 191 -33.08 23.11 10.00
C TYR A 191 -32.98 24.36 10.87
#